data_AF-A0A7X9WAZ1-F1
#
_entry.id   AF-A0A7X9WAZ1-F1
#
_cell.length_a   1.000
_cell.length_b   1.000
_cell.length_c   1.000
_cell.angle_alpha   90.00
_cell.angle_beta   90.00
_cell.angle_gamma   90.00
#
_symmetry.space_group_name_H-M   'P 1'
#
loop_
_entity.id
_entity.type
_entity.pdbx_description
1 polymer ?
#
loop_
_entity_poly.entity_id
_entity_poly.type
_entity_poly.pdbx_seq_one_letter_code
_entity_poly.pdbx_strand_id
1 'polypeptide(L)'
;MNNLTKYIICLISLIPIEFVCLIVDYKKGISLFYILLVVISIGIGLFIKNYKSYILVLISRLIGTILSVICSHLFINTYASSGYFKPFTAFGYTIFLGIISQILILITIGLIYVFKPRRK
;
A
#
# COMPACT_ATOMS: atom_id res chain seq x y z
N MET A 1 -13.90 9.29 13.37
CA MET A 1 -13.63 7.85 13.21
C MET A 1 -13.65 7.25 14.59
N ASN A 2 -14.49 6.24 14.82
CA ASN A 2 -14.55 5.56 16.12
C ASN A 2 -13.23 4.79 16.32
N ASN A 3 -12.82 4.58 17.57
CA ASN A 3 -11.50 4.03 17.87
C ASN A 3 -11.30 2.64 17.24
N LEU A 4 -12.33 1.79 17.25
CA LEU A 4 -12.32 0.48 16.59
C LEU A 4 -11.94 0.56 15.10
N THR A 5 -12.59 1.46 14.35
CA THR A 5 -12.32 1.65 12.93
C THR A 5 -10.89 2.11 12.67
N LYS A 6 -10.33 2.97 13.55
CA LYS A 6 -8.92 3.38 13.46
C LYS A 6 -7.99 2.18 13.56
N TYR A 7 -8.18 1.34 14.58
CA TYR A 7 -7.33 0.17 14.79
C TYR A 7 -7.42 -0.83 13.62
N ILE A 8 -8.62 -1.10 13.11
CA ILE A 8 -8.80 -2.00 11.96
C ILE A 8 -8.03 -1.48 10.74
N ILE A 9 -8.16 -0.19 10.42
CA ILE A 9 -7.47 0.39 9.27
C ILE A 9 -5.97 0.34 9.46
N CYS A 10 -5.46 0.45 10.68
CA CYS A 10 -4.03 0.33 10.95
C CYS A 10 -3.53 -1.11 10.92
N LEU A 11 -4.37 -2.09 11.26
CA LEU A 11 -4.01 -3.49 11.08
C LEU A 11 -3.94 -3.84 9.59
N ILE A 12 -4.94 -3.43 8.80
CA ILE A 12 -4.90 -3.52 7.32
C ILE A 12 -3.69 -2.73 6.79
N SER A 13 -3.53 -1.55 7.38
CA SER A 13 -2.39 -0.62 7.41
C SER A 13 -1.02 -1.26 7.52
N LEU A 14 -0.92 -2.43 8.15
CA LEU A 14 0.35 -3.09 8.45
C LEU A 14 0.63 -4.27 7.51
N ILE A 15 -0.39 -4.77 6.79
CA ILE A 15 -0.26 -5.95 5.94
C ILE A 15 0.81 -5.67 4.87
N PRO A 16 1.78 -6.57 4.65
CA PRO A 16 2.83 -6.38 3.64
C PRO A 16 2.28 -6.66 2.23
N ILE A 17 1.31 -5.86 1.80
CA ILE A 17 0.53 -6.11 0.59
C ILE A 17 1.36 -5.94 -0.69
N GLU A 18 2.35 -5.06 -0.68
CA GLU A 18 3.28 -4.89 -1.80
C GLU A 18 3.99 -6.21 -2.08
N PHE A 19 4.47 -6.88 -1.03
CA PHE A 19 5.08 -8.21 -1.14
C PHE A 19 4.08 -9.27 -1.62
N VAL A 20 2.86 -9.29 -1.08
CA VAL A 20 1.83 -10.28 -1.49
C VAL A 20 1.52 -10.15 -2.98
N CYS A 21 1.41 -8.93 -3.50
CA CYS A 21 1.18 -8.75 -4.93
C CYS A 21 2.40 -9.18 -5.74
N LEU A 22 3.58 -8.80 -5.28
CA LEU A 22 4.84 -9.08 -5.98
C LEU A 22 5.18 -10.57 -6.02
N ILE A 23 4.95 -11.33 -4.95
CA ILE A 23 5.21 -12.77 -4.94
C ILE A 23 4.21 -13.54 -5.80
N VAL A 24 2.96 -13.11 -5.86
CA VAL A 24 1.93 -13.70 -6.73
C VAL A 24 2.28 -13.44 -8.19
N ASP A 25 2.65 -12.20 -8.53
CA ASP A 25 3.09 -11.85 -9.87
C ASP A 25 4.33 -12.66 -10.27
N TYR A 26 5.37 -12.69 -9.42
CA TYR A 26 6.60 -13.42 -9.70
C TYR A 26 6.39 -14.93 -9.90
N LYS A 27 5.62 -15.57 -9.02
CA LYS A 27 5.46 -17.04 -9.05
C LYS A 27 4.41 -17.53 -10.02
N LYS A 28 3.37 -16.73 -10.30
CA LYS A 28 2.22 -17.15 -11.11
C LYS A 28 2.06 -16.35 -12.41
N GLY A 29 2.82 -15.27 -12.60
CA GLY A 29 2.69 -14.37 -13.75
C GLY A 29 1.38 -13.57 -13.75
N ILE A 30 0.75 -13.37 -12.59
CA ILE A 30 -0.57 -12.72 -12.47
C ILE A 30 -0.40 -11.27 -12.02
N SER A 31 -0.07 -10.40 -12.95
CA SER A 31 0.08 -8.95 -12.70
C SER A 31 -1.23 -8.25 -12.35
N LEU A 32 -2.39 -8.79 -12.77
CA LEU A 32 -3.71 -8.27 -12.38
C LEU A 32 -3.92 -8.23 -10.85
N PHE A 33 -3.14 -9.00 -10.10
CA PHE A 33 -3.24 -9.00 -8.63
C PHE A 33 -2.85 -7.64 -8.02
N TYR A 34 -2.14 -6.77 -8.74
CA TYR A 34 -1.88 -5.38 -8.30
C TYR A 34 -3.15 -4.53 -8.15
N ILE A 35 -4.27 -4.92 -8.76
CA ILE A 35 -5.57 -4.27 -8.51
C ILE A 35 -5.93 -4.34 -7.02
N LEU A 36 -5.52 -5.41 -6.31
CA LEU A 36 -5.76 -5.55 -4.88
C LEU A 36 -5.07 -4.43 -4.07
N LEU A 37 -3.85 -4.06 -4.46
CA LEU A 37 -3.13 -2.93 -3.87
C LEU A 37 -3.96 -1.64 -4.04
N VAL A 38 -4.42 -1.37 -5.26
CA VAL A 38 -5.20 -0.16 -5.59
C VAL A 38 -6.48 -0.08 -4.76
N VAL A 39 -7.26 -1.16 -4.71
CA VAL A 39 -8.52 -1.22 -3.96
C VAL A 39 -8.29 -0.98 -2.47
N ILE A 40 -7.25 -1.58 -1.89
CA ILE A 40 -6.95 -1.40 -0.47
C ILE A 40 -6.46 0.02 -0.17
N SER A 41 -5.60 0.60 -1.01
CA SER A 41 -5.14 1.99 -0.84
C SER A 41 -6.30 2.99 -0.92
N ILE A 42 -7.22 2.83 -1.88
CA ILE A 42 -8.44 3.65 -1.98
C ILE A 42 -9.31 3.45 -0.75
N GLY A 43 -9.57 2.20 -0.35
CA GLY A 43 -10.35 1.87 0.83
C GLY A 43 -9.81 2.57 2.08
N ILE A 44 -8.50 2.47 2.33
CA ILE A 44 -7.83 3.17 3.44
C ILE A 44 -8.06 4.68 3.36
N GLY A 45 -7.85 5.29 2.19
CA GLY A 45 -8.06 6.72 1.96
C GLY A 45 -9.48 7.20 2.29
N LEU A 46 -10.51 6.41 1.93
CA LEU A 46 -11.92 6.71 2.20
C LEU A 46 -12.27 6.85 3.68
N PHE A 47 -11.58 6.12 4.56
CA PHE A 47 -11.86 6.16 5.99
C PHE A 47 -11.08 7.25 6.75
N ILE A 48 -10.10 7.90 6.12
CA ILE A 48 -9.30 8.95 6.75
C ILE A 48 -10.08 10.27 6.72
N LYS A 49 -10.47 10.75 7.91
CA LYS A 49 -11.29 11.98 8.05
C LYS A 49 -10.54 13.21 8.55
N ASN A 50 -9.34 13.03 9.10
CA ASN A 50 -8.55 14.11 9.67
C ASN A 50 -7.05 13.80 9.62
N TYR A 51 -6.23 14.86 9.77
CA TYR A 51 -4.78 14.76 9.71
C TYR A 51 -4.17 13.82 10.75
N LYS A 52 -4.69 13.80 11.98
CA LYS A 52 -4.21 12.88 13.04
C LYS A 52 -4.38 11.41 12.64
N SER A 53 -5.51 11.05 12.03
CA SER A 53 -5.74 9.68 11.55
C SER A 53 -4.85 9.37 10.35
N TYR A 54 -4.64 10.35 9.45
CA TYR A 54 -3.72 10.21 8.33
C TYR A 54 -2.30 9.87 8.79
N ILE A 55 -1.74 10.62 9.75
CA ILE A 55 -0.38 10.38 10.25
C ILE A 55 -0.23 8.99 10.85
N LEU A 56 -1.24 8.53 11.60
CA LEU A 56 -1.22 7.21 12.20
C LEU A 56 -1.24 6.11 11.13
N VAL A 57 -2.08 6.26 10.10
CA VAL A 57 -2.11 5.34 8.95
C VAL A 57 -0.81 5.40 8.15
N LEU A 58 -0.25 6.58 7.92
CA LEU A 58 1.01 6.77 7.21
C LEU A 58 2.15 5.99 7.90
N ILE A 59 2.29 6.13 9.23
CA ILE A 59 3.30 5.40 9.99
C ILE A 59 3.08 3.89 9.87
N SER A 60 1.84 3.44 10.06
CA SER A 60 1.46 2.03 9.92
C SER A 60 1.81 1.49 8.53
N ARG A 61 1.56 2.28 7.49
CA ARG A 61 1.81 1.90 6.10
C ARG A 61 3.29 1.90 5.74
N LEU A 62 4.08 2.82 6.28
CA LEU A 62 5.54 2.78 6.18
C LEU A 62 6.09 1.50 6.82
N ILE A 63 5.60 1.11 8.01
CA ILE A 63 5.99 -0.15 8.66
C ILE A 63 5.60 -1.34 7.78
N GLY A 64 4.38 -1.36 7.24
CA GLY A 64 3.93 -2.42 6.33
C GLY A 64 4.79 -2.52 5.06
N THR A 65 5.22 -1.39 4.48
CA THR A 65 6.13 -1.38 3.32
C THR A 65 7.51 -1.89 3.69
N ILE A 66 8.03 -1.54 4.87
CA ILE A 66 9.30 -2.09 5.39
C ILE A 66 9.18 -3.60 5.56
N LEU A 67 8.07 -4.09 6.11
CA LEU A 67 7.80 -5.53 6.20
C LEU A 67 7.75 -6.18 4.81
N SER A 68 7.07 -5.57 3.84
CA SER A 68 7.07 -6.05 2.45
C SER A 68 8.47 -6.15 1.87
N VAL A 69 9.32 -5.15 2.14
CA VAL A 69 10.70 -5.12 1.70
C VAL A 69 11.50 -6.28 2.33
N ILE A 70 11.38 -6.49 3.64
CA ILE A 70 12.03 -7.61 4.34
C ILE A 70 11.55 -8.94 3.75
N CYS A 71 10.24 -9.11 3.55
CA CYS A 71 9.69 -10.31 2.92
C CYS A 71 10.21 -10.50 1.49
N SER A 72 10.32 -9.45 0.69
CA SER A 72 10.88 -9.55 -0.67
C SER A 72 12.31 -10.06 -0.65
N HIS A 73 13.13 -9.61 0.31
CA HIS A 73 14.50 -10.07 0.47
C HIS A 73 14.59 -11.53 0.94
N LEU A 74 13.69 -11.96 1.84
CA LEU A 74 13.71 -13.32 2.39
C LEU A 74 13.13 -14.37 1.44
N PHE A 75 12.12 -14.02 0.65
CA PHE A 75 11.33 -15.00 -0.11
C PHE A 75 11.50 -14.92 -1.64
N ILE A 76 12.17 -13.89 -2.16
CA ILE A 76 12.42 -13.74 -3.60
C ILE A 76 13.91 -13.68 -3.84
N ASN A 77 14.41 -14.60 -4.66
CA ASN A 77 15.80 -14.59 -5.06
C ASN A 77 16.03 -13.40 -6.03
N THR A 78 16.72 -12.37 -5.55
CA THR A 78 17.00 -11.13 -6.30
C THR A 78 17.76 -11.39 -7.60
N TYR A 79 18.66 -12.37 -7.63
CA TYR A 79 19.44 -12.70 -8.83
C TYR A 79 18.56 -13.37 -9.89
N ALA A 80 17.77 -14.36 -9.48
CA ALA A 80 16.86 -15.07 -10.38
C ALA A 80 15.72 -14.16 -10.90
N SER A 81 15.25 -13.23 -10.08
CA SER A 81 14.15 -12.31 -10.40
C SER A 81 14.59 -11.02 -11.11
N SER A 82 15.90 -10.78 -11.24
CA SER A 82 16.46 -9.51 -11.75
C SER A 82 16.03 -9.15 -13.17
N GLY A 83 15.78 -10.16 -14.01
CA GLY A 83 15.27 -9.94 -15.37
C GLY A 83 13.79 -9.55 -15.40
N TYR A 84 13.00 -10.06 -14.45
CA TYR A 84 11.54 -9.90 -14.43
C TYR A 84 11.12 -8.49 -14.02
N PHE A 85 11.74 -7.94 -12.98
CA PHE A 85 11.32 -6.66 -12.38
C PHE A 85 11.97 -5.41 -12.99
N LYS A 86 12.67 -5.53 -14.13
CA LYS A 86 13.36 -4.41 -14.77
C LYS A 86 12.42 -3.21 -14.99
N PRO A 87 12.89 -1.97 -14.79
CA PRO A 87 14.28 -1.57 -14.49
C PRO A 87 14.69 -1.74 -13.02
N PHE A 88 13.80 -2.23 -12.16
CA PHE A 88 14.04 -2.38 -10.74
C PHE A 88 14.49 -3.81 -10.35
N THR A 89 15.02 -3.95 -9.14
CA THR A 89 15.08 -5.26 -8.47
C THR A 89 13.75 -5.53 -7.77
N ALA A 90 13.49 -6.76 -7.33
CA ALA A 90 12.29 -7.07 -6.52
C ALA A 90 12.16 -6.13 -5.30
N PHE A 91 13.29 -5.80 -4.65
CA PHE A 91 13.36 -4.82 -3.57
C PHE A 91 12.92 -3.42 -4.05
N GLY A 92 13.53 -2.91 -5.12
CA GLY A 92 13.21 -1.58 -5.65
C GLY A 92 11.75 -1.47 -6.10
N TYR A 93 11.23 -2.54 -6.72
CA TYR A 93 9.84 -2.62 -7.14
C TYR A 93 8.89 -2.64 -5.94
N THR A 94 9.25 -3.32 -4.85
CA THR A 94 8.45 -3.30 -3.60
C THR A 94 8.33 -1.88 -3.04
N ILE A 95 9.43 -1.13 -3.00
CA ILE A 95 9.43 0.28 -2.55
C ILE A 95 8.57 1.13 -3.48
N PHE A 96 8.72 0.95 -4.79
CA PHE A 96 7.95 1.66 -5.79
C PHE A 96 6.43 1.45 -5.60
N LEU A 97 6.01 0.21 -5.37
CA LEU A 97 4.60 -0.11 -5.04
C LEU A 97 4.14 0.55 -3.74
N GLY A 98 4.99 0.61 -2.71
CA GLY A 98 4.69 1.31 -1.46
C GLY A 98 4.46 2.81 -1.67
N ILE A 99 5.27 3.45 -2.54
CA ILE A 99 5.10 4.85 -2.94
C ILE A 99 3.78 5.04 -3.70
N ILE A 100 3.46 4.17 -4.66
CA ILE A 100 2.19 4.20 -5.40
C ILE A 100 1.00 4.09 -4.44
N SER A 101 1.05 3.14 -3.51
CA SER A 101 0.02 2.95 -2.48
C SER A 101 -0.22 4.23 -1.68
N GLN A 102 0.86 4.92 -1.28
CA GLN A 102 0.77 6.17 -0.54
C GLN A 102 0.18 7.31 -1.38
N ILE A 103 0.56 7.41 -2.65
CA ILE A 103 0.01 8.40 -3.59
C ILE A 103 -1.50 8.17 -3.76
N LEU A 104 -1.94 6.92 -3.93
CA LEU A 104 -3.36 6.59 -4.06
C LEU A 104 -4.18 6.97 -2.82
N ILE A 105 -3.63 6.73 -1.63
CA ILE A 105 -4.26 7.16 -0.37
C ILE A 105 -4.43 8.70 -0.37
N LEU A 106 -3.39 9.45 -0.73
CA LEU A 106 -3.42 10.91 -0.78
C LEU A 106 -4.42 11.45 -1.80
N ILE A 107 -4.44 10.89 -3.01
CA ILE A 107 -5.42 11.25 -4.06
C ILE A 107 -6.83 11.03 -3.52
N THR A 108 -7.08 9.89 -2.89
CA THR A 108 -8.41 9.55 -2.36
C THR A 108 -8.84 10.54 -1.27
N ILE A 109 -7.96 10.89 -0.33
CA ILE A 109 -8.24 11.91 0.69
C ILE A 109 -8.54 13.26 0.04
N GLY A 110 -7.75 13.65 -0.96
CA GLY A 110 -7.93 14.90 -1.71
C GLY A 110 -9.30 14.98 -2.40
N LEU A 111 -9.69 13.92 -3.09
CA LEU A 111 -11.00 13.83 -3.76
C LEU A 111 -12.15 13.98 -2.76
N ILE A 112 -12.09 13.27 -1.63
CA ILE A 112 -13.12 13.39 -0.57
C ILE A 112 -13.22 14.82 -0.07
N TYR A 113 -12.09 15.49 0.12
CA TYR A 113 -12.07 16.87 0.60
C TYR A 113 -12.69 17.84 -0.40
N VAL A 114 -12.40 17.67 -1.69
CA VAL A 114 -12.95 18.50 -2.78
C VAL A 114 -14.47 18.32 -2.91
N PHE A 115 -14.96 17.08 -2.86
CA PHE A 115 -16.39 16.79 -3.03
C PHE A 115 -17.21 16.89 -1.74
N LYS A 116 -16.59 17.25 -0.61
CA LYS A 116 -17.32 17.41 0.65
C LYS A 116 -18.22 18.65 0.57
N PRO A 117 -19.55 18.52 0.68
CA PRO A 117 -20.43 19.67 0.63
C PRO A 117 -20.09 20.63 1.78
N ARG A 118 -19.80 21.90 1.43
CA ARG A 118 -19.70 22.97 2.42
C ARG A 118 -21.11 23.18 2.96
N ARG A 119 -21.38 22.70 4.18
CA ARG A 119 -22.61 23.08 4.90
C ARG A 119 -22.58 24.61 5.03
N LYS A 120 -23.51 25.28 4.34
CA LYS A 120 -23.87 26.67 4.62
C LYS A 120 -24.63 26.73 5.94
#